data_AF-A0A0Q7YV19-F1
#
_entry.id   AF-A0A0Q7YV19-F1
#
_cell.length_a   1.000
_cell.length_b   1.000
_cell.length_c   1.000
_cell.angle_alpha   90.00
_cell.angle_beta   90.00
_cell.angle_gamma   90.00
#
_symmetry.space_group_name_H-M   'P 1'
#
loop_
_entity.id
_entity.type
_entity.pdbx_description
1 polymer ?
#
loop_
_entity_poly.entity_id
_entity_poly.type
_entity_poly.pdbx_seq_one_letter_code
_entity_poly.pdbx_strand_id
1 'polypeptide(L)'
;MDQPPATPAVTRRTNSPFRKRGTPLPSADARRQGDISQLAYLRMGGRDPAIAFLNTDHDALGGRPLAIATASAEGYARVAGVIRAWTAPADAA
;
A
#
# COMPACT_ATOMS: atom_id res chain seq x y z
N MET A 1 -16.50 -5.80 40.03
CA MET A 1 -15.25 -6.42 39.56
C MET A 1 -14.82 -5.65 38.33
N ASP A 2 -13.70 -4.99 38.48
CA ASP A 2 -13.13 -3.92 37.65
C ASP A 2 -12.63 -4.48 36.31
N GLN A 3 -13.06 -3.91 35.18
CA GLN A 3 -12.53 -4.23 33.85
C GLN A 3 -11.32 -3.32 33.61
N PRO A 4 -10.08 -3.85 33.49
CA PRO A 4 -8.94 -2.99 33.22
C PRO A 4 -9.05 -2.38 31.80
N PRO A 5 -8.69 -1.10 31.62
CA PRO A 5 -8.75 -0.48 30.31
C PRO A 5 -7.68 -1.08 29.38
N ALA A 6 -8.11 -1.45 28.17
CA ALA A 6 -7.23 -1.93 27.11
C ALA A 6 -6.17 -0.86 26.77
N THR A 7 -4.90 -1.24 26.86
CA THR A 7 -3.75 -0.40 26.47
C THR A 7 -3.73 -0.19 24.95
N PRO A 8 -3.50 1.04 24.45
CA PRO A 8 -3.30 1.25 23.03
C PRO A 8 -1.95 0.64 22.61
N ALA A 9 -1.99 -0.27 21.63
CA ALA A 9 -0.80 -0.86 21.04
C ALA A 9 0.04 0.24 20.35
N VAL A 10 1.16 0.60 20.99
CA VAL A 10 2.13 1.54 20.42
C VAL A 10 2.69 0.93 19.13
N THR A 11 2.35 1.50 17.98
CA THR A 11 2.96 1.10 16.71
C THR A 11 4.44 1.48 16.76
N ARG A 12 5.30 0.48 16.94
CA ARG A 12 6.74 0.66 16.95
C ARG A 12 7.15 1.02 15.52
N ARG A 13 7.35 2.32 15.24
CA ARG A 13 8.04 2.77 14.02
C ARG A 13 9.47 2.25 14.07
N THR A 14 9.70 1.07 13.50
CA THR A 14 11.05 0.60 13.24
C THR A 14 11.62 1.47 12.11
N ASN A 15 12.51 2.39 12.45
CA ASN A 15 13.46 2.97 11.49
C ASN A 15 14.37 1.84 11.00
N SER A 16 13.85 1.01 10.10
CA SER A 16 14.64 0.00 9.42
C SER A 16 15.48 0.73 8.38
N PRO A 17 16.82 0.71 8.48
CA PRO A 17 17.65 1.26 7.41
C PRO A 17 17.31 0.51 6.11
N PHE A 18 17.27 1.25 4.99
CA PHE A 18 17.12 0.65 3.66
C PHE A 18 18.24 -0.39 3.45
N ARG A 19 17.94 -1.66 3.71
CA ARG A 19 18.84 -2.77 3.44
C ARG A 19 18.87 -2.94 1.92
N LYS A 20 20.02 -2.70 1.28
CA LYS A 20 20.26 -3.13 -0.10
C LYS A 20 20.24 -4.68 -0.11
N ARG A 21 19.08 -5.29 -0.28
CA ARG A 21 18.94 -6.72 -0.58
C ARG A 21 18.06 -6.86 -1.82
N GLY A 22 18.68 -7.28 -2.92
CA GLY A 22 18.00 -7.67 -4.14
C GLY A 22 18.70 -7.21 -5.42
N THR A 23 18.48 -7.96 -6.49
CA THR A 23 18.71 -7.49 -7.87
C THR A 23 17.91 -6.19 -8.07
N PRO A 24 18.51 -5.11 -8.60
CA PRO A 24 17.77 -3.90 -8.92
C PRO A 24 16.53 -4.22 -9.76
N LEU A 25 15.40 -3.63 -9.40
CA LEU A 25 14.18 -3.77 -10.19
C LEU A 25 14.44 -3.19 -11.60
N PRO A 26 13.96 -3.84 -12.68
CA PRO A 26 14.02 -3.25 -14.01
C PRO A 26 13.46 -1.82 -14.01
N SER A 27 14.06 -0.92 -14.79
CA SER A 27 13.71 0.52 -14.75
C SER A 27 12.23 0.80 -14.96
N ALA A 28 11.56 0.01 -15.82
CA ALA A 28 10.14 0.12 -16.07
C ALA A 28 9.30 -0.27 -14.84
N ASP A 29 9.71 -1.29 -14.10
CA ASP A 29 9.05 -1.78 -12.90
C ASP A 29 9.22 -0.80 -11.75
N ALA A 30 10.43 -0.22 -11.62
CA ALA A 30 10.74 0.80 -10.62
C ALA A 30 9.89 2.07 -10.85
N ARG A 31 9.72 2.46 -12.11
CA ARG A 31 8.83 3.58 -12.49
C ARG A 31 7.38 3.29 -12.09
N ARG A 32 6.85 2.11 -12.45
CA ARG A 32 5.49 1.71 -12.06
C ARG A 32 5.30 1.67 -10.55
N GLN A 33 6.31 1.21 -9.81
CA GLN A 33 6.30 1.21 -8.35
C GLN A 33 6.22 2.63 -7.77
N GLY A 34 7.02 3.57 -8.30
CA GLY A 34 6.97 4.97 -7.88
C GLY A 34 5.62 5.61 -8.17
N ASP A 35 5.15 5.47 -9.42
CA ASP A 35 3.91 6.09 -9.89
C ASP A 35 2.69 5.56 -9.12
N ILE A 36 2.60 4.24 -8.87
CA ILE A 36 1.49 3.65 -8.13
C ILE A 36 1.52 4.01 -6.64
N SER A 37 2.72 4.11 -6.05
CA SER A 37 2.88 4.51 -4.65
C SER A 37 2.47 5.97 -4.45
N GLN A 38 2.85 6.85 -5.37
CA GLN A 38 2.46 8.26 -5.35
C GLN A 38 0.94 8.40 -5.53
N LEU A 39 0.34 7.67 -6.46
CA LEU A 39 -1.10 7.70 -6.69
C LEU A 39 -1.87 7.26 -5.44
N ALA A 40 -1.48 6.14 -4.82
CA ALA A 40 -2.11 5.67 -3.59
C ALA A 40 -1.96 6.68 -2.45
N TYR A 41 -0.77 7.25 -2.26
CA TYR A 41 -0.52 8.27 -1.24
C TYR A 41 -1.47 9.47 -1.37
N LEU A 42 -1.57 10.03 -2.58
CA LEU A 42 -2.41 11.19 -2.86
C LEU A 42 -3.90 10.86 -2.70
N ARG A 43 -4.32 9.66 -3.07
CA ARG A 43 -5.74 9.29 -3.10
C ARG A 43 -6.29 8.81 -1.77
N MET A 44 -5.44 8.19 -0.94
CA MET A 44 -5.80 7.52 0.31
C MET A 44 -5.49 8.34 1.57
N GLY A 45 -5.00 9.58 1.42
CA GLY A 45 -4.78 10.48 2.55
C GLY A 45 -3.44 10.28 3.26
N GLY A 46 -2.45 9.70 2.57
CA GLY A 46 -1.07 9.64 3.06
C GLY A 46 -0.47 8.24 3.10
N ARG A 47 0.63 8.12 3.85
CA ARG A 47 1.56 6.99 3.77
C ARG A 47 0.95 5.68 4.28
N ASP A 48 0.41 5.69 5.49
CA ASP A 48 -0.02 4.46 6.15
C ASP A 48 -1.21 3.78 5.45
N PRO A 49 -2.29 4.48 5.06
CA PRO A 49 -3.38 3.85 4.30
C PRO A 49 -2.93 3.39 2.90
N ALA A 50 -2.05 4.14 2.24
CA ALA A 50 -1.48 3.74 0.95
C ALA A 50 -0.63 2.47 1.05
N ILE A 51 0.24 2.37 2.07
CA ILE A 51 1.07 1.18 2.29
C ILE A 51 0.20 -0.03 2.64
N ALA A 52 -0.82 0.14 3.48
CA ALA A 52 -1.75 -0.92 3.84
C ALA A 52 -2.46 -1.45 2.59
N PHE A 53 -3.04 -0.57 1.78
CA PHE A 53 -3.69 -0.98 0.54
C PHE A 53 -2.74 -1.69 -0.43
N LEU A 54 -1.55 -1.14 -0.67
CA LEU A 54 -0.62 -1.68 -1.67
C LEU A 54 -0.01 -3.03 -1.27
N ASN A 55 0.12 -3.30 0.02
CA ASN A 55 0.80 -4.51 0.53
C ASN A 55 -0.14 -5.61 1.02
N THR A 56 -1.41 -5.30 1.29
CA THR A 56 -2.42 -6.30 1.67
C THR A 56 -3.01 -6.96 0.42
N ASP A 57 -3.39 -8.23 0.54
CA ASP A 57 -4.10 -8.92 -0.53
C ASP A 57 -5.45 -8.24 -0.82
N HIS A 58 -5.74 -8.08 -2.11
CA HIS A 58 -6.97 -7.46 -2.56
C HIS A 58 -7.74 -8.44 -3.45
N ASP A 59 -8.87 -8.94 -2.95
CA ASP A 59 -9.64 -10.01 -3.59
C ASP A 59 -10.04 -9.69 -5.03
N ALA A 60 -10.54 -8.46 -5.28
CA ALA A 60 -10.93 -8.04 -6.63
C ALA A 60 -9.75 -7.96 -7.63
N LEU A 61 -8.52 -7.85 -7.14
CA LEU A 61 -7.31 -7.84 -7.97
C LEU A 61 -6.65 -9.23 -8.04
N GLY A 62 -7.07 -10.18 -7.20
CA GLY A 62 -6.50 -11.52 -7.13
C GLY A 62 -5.12 -11.57 -6.48
N GLY A 63 -4.79 -10.62 -5.60
CA GLY A 63 -3.53 -10.61 -4.87
C GLY A 63 -3.08 -9.22 -4.42
N ARG A 64 -1.80 -9.09 -4.06
CA ARG A 64 -1.19 -7.85 -3.55
C ARG A 64 -1.09 -6.77 -4.65
N PRO A 65 -1.73 -5.59 -4.49
CA PRO A 65 -1.75 -4.57 -5.53
C PRO A 65 -0.36 -4.09 -5.97
N LEU A 66 0.61 -3.97 -5.06
CA LEU A 66 1.97 -3.57 -5.41
C LEU A 66 2.64 -4.57 -6.35
N ALA A 67 2.49 -5.87 -6.10
CA ALA A 67 3.08 -6.92 -6.93
C ALA A 67 2.44 -6.94 -8.33
N ILE A 68 1.12 -6.74 -8.40
CA ILE A 68 0.37 -6.71 -9.66
C ILE A 68 0.76 -5.47 -10.48
N ALA A 69 0.86 -4.31 -9.85
CA ALA A 69 1.19 -3.06 -10.52
C ALA A 69 2.62 -3.04 -11.09
N THR A 70 3.58 -3.68 -10.43
CA THR A 70 4.96 -3.72 -10.91
C THR A 70 5.18 -4.80 -11.96
N ALA A 71 4.46 -5.92 -11.91
CA ALA A 71 4.64 -7.05 -12.83
C ALA A 71 4.35 -6.70 -14.30
N SER A 72 3.40 -5.79 -14.60
CA SER A 72 3.08 -5.41 -15.97
C SER A 72 2.38 -4.05 -16.08
N ALA A 73 2.36 -3.48 -17.29
CA ALA A 73 1.60 -2.25 -17.56
C ALA A 73 0.08 -2.45 -17.42
N GLU A 74 -0.43 -3.63 -17.77
CA GLU A 74 -1.85 -3.97 -17.61
C GLU A 74 -2.23 -4.10 -16.13
N GLY A 75 -1.39 -4.76 -15.33
CA GLY A 75 -1.55 -4.83 -13.88
C GLY A 75 -1.54 -3.45 -13.24
N TYR A 76 -0.64 -2.57 -13.68
CA TYR A 76 -0.63 -1.17 -13.27
C TYR A 76 -1.95 -0.46 -13.59
N ALA A 77 -2.46 -0.58 -14.81
CA ALA A 77 -3.72 0.07 -15.20
C ALA A 77 -4.91 -0.40 -14.36
N ARG A 78 -4.99 -1.71 -14.06
CA ARG A 78 -6.01 -2.30 -13.18
C ARG A 78 -5.94 -1.72 -11.77
N VAL A 79 -4.77 -1.74 -11.15
CA VAL A 79 -4.57 -1.23 -9.77
C VAL A 79 -4.83 0.29 -9.72
N ALA A 80 -4.35 1.04 -10.70
CA ALA A 80 -4.59 2.49 -10.79
C ALA A 80 -6.08 2.81 -10.94
N GLY A 81 -6.85 1.99 -11.66
CA GLY A 81 -8.31 2.11 -11.76
C GLY A 81 -8.99 1.97 -10.39
N VAL A 82 -8.62 0.93 -9.63
CA VAL A 82 -9.14 0.71 -8.27
C VAL A 82 -8.77 1.86 -7.34
N ILE A 83 -7.52 2.34 -7.38
CA ILE A 83 -7.11 3.47 -6.54
C ILE A 83 -7.92 4.72 -6.92
N ARG A 84 -8.08 5.05 -8.21
CA ARG A 84 -8.85 6.22 -8.63
C ARG A 84 -10.31 6.16 -8.15
N ALA A 85 -10.90 4.97 -8.22
CA ALA A 85 -12.25 4.69 -7.75
C ALA A 85 -12.37 4.58 -6.21
N TRP A 86 -11.25 4.55 -5.49
CA TRP A 86 -11.24 4.36 -4.04
C TRP A 86 -12.01 5.46 -3.31
N THR A 87 -12.99 5.06 -2.52
CA THR A 87 -13.67 5.95 -1.57
C THR A 87 -13.16 5.61 -0.18
N ALA A 88 -12.90 6.62 0.65
CA ALA A 88 -12.54 6.36 2.04
C ALA A 88 -13.67 5.53 2.69
N PRO A 89 -13.34 4.43 3.40
CA PRO A 89 -14.34 3.74 4.20
C PRO A 89 -14.85 4.70 5.28
N ALA A 90 -16.17 4.72 5.50
CA ALA A 90 -16.87 5.73 6.31
C ALA A 90 -16.50 5.73 7.81
N ASP A 91 -15.70 4.78 8.28
CA ASP A 91 -15.35 4.56 9.69
C ASP A 91 -14.00 5.18 10.12
N ALA A 92 -13.44 6.10 9.31
CA ALA A 92 -12.16 6.75 9.59
C ALA A 92 -12.32 8.19 10.16
N ALA A 93 -13.32 8.43 11.02
CA ALA A 93 -13.57 9.71 11.69
C ALA A 93 -13.67 9.54 13.22
#